data_AF-A0A7S1WZU3-F1
#
_entry.id   AF-A0A7S1WZU3-F1
#
_cell.length_a   1.000
_cell.length_b   1.000
_cell.length_c   1.000
_cell.angle_alpha   90.00
_cell.angle_beta   90.00
_cell.angle_gamma   90.00
#
_symmetry.space_group_name_H-M   'P 1'
#
loop_
_entity.id
_entity.type
_entity.pdbx_description
1 polymer ?
#
loop_
_entity_poly.entity_id
_entity_poly.type
_entity_poly.pdbx_seq_one_letter_code
_entity_poly.pdbx_strand_id
1 'polypeptide(L)'
;CASAPSFEQALIKAVTITKDHKAIYPTERTRIEKSGGVVRDGRLGGRLAVSRSFGDSAFKAQGASCVPNVTSFELSARDEFVLLACDGFWDLWSADDAVATASAMLQEGREPKVVTNRLLNITVRERRCKDNCTIMLLKFVKSDGAAGAS
;
A
#
# COMPACT_ATOMS: atom_id res chain seq x y z
N CYS A 1 4.62 -46.28 -0.48
CA CYS A 1 4.71 -44.95 -1.12
C CYS A 1 3.35 -44.27 -1.03
N ALA A 2 3.15 -43.37 -0.06
CA ALA A 2 1.98 -42.50 -0.05
C ALA A 2 2.40 -41.17 -0.66
N SER A 3 1.85 -40.85 -1.84
CA SER A 3 2.01 -39.54 -2.46
C SER A 3 1.36 -38.48 -1.57
N ALA A 4 2.16 -37.54 -1.07
CA ALA A 4 1.67 -36.39 -0.34
C ALA A 4 0.67 -35.61 -1.20
N PRO A 5 -0.44 -35.10 -0.61
CA PRO A 5 -1.36 -34.25 -1.36
C PRO A 5 -0.61 -32.97 -1.72
N SER A 6 -0.45 -32.72 -3.01
CA SER A 6 -0.05 -31.42 -3.54
C SER A 6 -1.21 -30.46 -3.29
N PHE A 7 -1.22 -29.83 -2.11
CA PHE A 7 -2.02 -28.64 -1.88
C PHE A 7 -1.43 -27.55 -2.77
N GLU A 8 -2.03 -27.36 -3.93
CA GLU A 8 -1.83 -26.16 -4.74
C GLU A 8 -2.48 -25.02 -3.95
N GLN A 9 -1.70 -24.49 -3.00
CA GLN A 9 -2.09 -23.35 -2.19
C GLN A 9 -2.26 -22.20 -3.17
N ALA A 10 -3.50 -21.76 -3.38
CA ALA A 10 -3.80 -20.69 -4.34
C ALA A 10 -2.88 -19.51 -4.05
N LEU A 11 -1.97 -19.23 -4.98
CA LEU A 11 -0.96 -18.20 -4.82
C LEU A 11 -1.68 -16.84 -4.78
N ILE A 12 -1.74 -16.22 -3.61
CA ILE A 12 -2.22 -14.84 -3.52
C ILE A 12 -1.25 -13.92 -4.26
N LYS A 13 -1.78 -12.99 -5.04
CA LYS A 13 -0.99 -12.04 -5.81
C LYS A 13 -1.23 -10.63 -5.30
N ALA A 14 -0.17 -9.87 -5.05
CA ALA A 14 -0.32 -8.46 -4.74
C ALA A 14 -0.64 -7.66 -6.01
N VAL A 15 -1.61 -6.76 -5.90
CA VAL A 15 -1.94 -5.79 -6.95
C VAL A 15 -1.80 -4.40 -6.35
N THR A 16 -0.79 -3.65 -6.79
CA THR A 16 -0.57 -2.29 -6.34
C THR A 16 -1.56 -1.34 -7.01
N ILE A 17 -2.45 -0.75 -6.22
CA ILE A 17 -3.54 0.12 -6.69
C ILE A 17 -3.22 1.62 -6.64
N THR A 18 -2.17 2.01 -5.90
CA THR A 18 -1.71 3.40 -5.76
C THR A 18 -0.32 3.58 -6.34
N LYS A 19 0.00 4.81 -6.75
CA LYS A 19 1.35 5.20 -7.14
C LYS A 19 1.84 6.28 -6.18
N ASP A 20 3.04 6.12 -5.68
CA ASP A 20 3.72 7.16 -4.91
C ASP A 20 3.82 8.45 -5.73
N HIS A 21 3.73 9.60 -5.05
CA HIS A 21 3.87 10.92 -5.67
C HIS A 21 5.17 11.60 -5.26
N LYS A 22 6.31 11.04 -5.68
CA LYS A 22 7.64 11.61 -5.43
C LYS A 22 8.00 12.63 -6.51
N ALA A 23 8.71 13.70 -6.13
CA ALA A 23 9.07 14.79 -7.04
C ALA A 23 9.96 14.32 -8.22
N ILE A 24 10.68 13.21 -8.06
CA ILE A 24 11.48 12.59 -9.13
C ILE A 24 10.65 11.96 -10.24
N TYR A 25 9.38 11.63 -9.99
CA TYR A 25 8.60 10.88 -10.96
C TYR A 25 8.18 11.76 -12.14
N PRO A 26 8.21 11.24 -13.38
CA PRO A 26 8.08 12.07 -14.58
C PRO A 26 6.84 12.97 -14.59
N THR A 27 5.67 12.44 -14.24
CA THR A 27 4.42 13.21 -14.22
C THR A 27 4.45 14.34 -13.20
N GLU A 28 5.02 14.08 -12.02
CA GLU A 28 5.13 15.06 -10.94
C GLU A 28 6.18 16.11 -11.28
N ARG A 29 7.34 15.68 -11.78
CA ARG A 29 8.44 16.53 -12.19
C ARG A 29 8.03 17.50 -13.29
N THR A 30 7.34 17.02 -14.33
CA THR A 30 6.82 17.88 -15.40
C THR A 30 5.87 18.94 -14.85
N ARG A 31 4.99 18.60 -13.89
CA ARG A 31 4.10 19.60 -13.26
C ARG A 31 4.90 20.65 -12.49
N ILE A 32 5.87 20.21 -11.71
CA ILE A 32 6.75 21.08 -10.91
C ILE A 32 7.50 22.07 -11.80
N GLU A 33 8.17 21.56 -12.84
CA GLU A 33 8.96 22.38 -13.77
C GLU A 33 8.09 23.37 -14.56
N LYS A 34 6.89 22.95 -15.00
CA LYS A 34 5.92 23.86 -15.64
C LYS A 34 5.44 24.98 -14.71
N SER A 35 5.48 24.75 -13.39
CA SER A 35 5.12 25.75 -12.38
C SER A 35 6.32 26.64 -11.98
N GLY A 36 7.48 26.48 -12.64
CA GLY A 36 8.72 27.18 -12.27
C GLY A 36 9.42 26.62 -11.03
N GLY A 37 8.94 25.51 -10.48
CA GLY A 37 9.59 24.79 -9.39
C GLY A 37 10.78 23.97 -9.86
N VAL A 38 11.62 23.54 -8.92
CA VAL A 38 12.81 22.72 -9.20
C VAL A 38 12.83 21.46 -8.36
N VAL A 39 13.40 20.38 -8.90
CA VAL A 39 13.65 19.14 -8.16
C VAL A 39 15.15 19.00 -7.91
N ARG A 40 15.56 18.93 -6.64
CA ARG A 40 16.96 18.76 -6.21
C ARG A 40 17.05 17.62 -5.21
N ASP A 41 17.97 16.69 -5.41
CA ASP A 41 18.14 15.48 -4.58
C ASP A 41 16.83 14.71 -4.36
N GLY A 42 16.02 14.69 -5.40
CA GLY A 42 14.70 14.07 -5.43
C GLY A 42 13.60 14.76 -4.62
N ARG A 43 13.85 15.97 -4.14
CA ARG A 43 12.92 16.80 -3.35
C ARG A 43 12.48 18.03 -4.12
N LEU A 44 11.22 18.41 -3.97
CA LEU A 44 10.70 19.68 -4.47
C LEU A 44 11.36 20.84 -3.72
N GLY A 45 11.97 21.76 -4.48
CA GLY A 45 12.77 22.85 -3.95
C GLY A 45 13.98 22.41 -3.12
N GLY A 46 14.40 21.14 -3.23
CA GLY A 46 15.43 20.55 -2.36
C GLY A 46 15.00 20.28 -0.92
N ARG A 47 13.70 20.43 -0.60
CA ARG A 47 13.19 20.35 0.78
C ARG A 47 12.11 19.30 0.95
N LEU A 48 11.04 19.35 0.14
CA LEU A 48 9.87 18.50 0.31
C LEU A 48 10.03 17.17 -0.44
N ALA A 49 9.98 16.04 0.27
CA ALA A 49 10.17 14.69 -0.31
C ALA A 49 8.98 14.23 -1.16
N VAL A 50 7.78 14.70 -0.83
CA VAL A 50 6.56 14.45 -1.58
C VAL A 50 6.28 15.58 -2.57
N SER A 51 5.59 15.27 -3.66
CA SER A 51 5.12 16.27 -4.62
C SER A 51 3.64 16.60 -4.45
N ARG A 52 2.92 15.78 -3.67
CA ARG A 52 1.51 15.99 -3.34
C ARG A 52 1.29 15.88 -1.85
N SER A 53 0.55 16.85 -1.31
CA SER A 53 0.23 16.95 0.11
C SER A 53 -0.93 17.92 0.33
N PHE A 54 -1.68 17.71 1.40
CA PHE A 54 -2.46 18.78 2.01
C PHE A 54 -1.50 19.72 2.76
N GLY A 55 -1.82 21.01 2.85
CA GLY A 55 -0.90 21.99 3.43
C GLY A 55 0.27 22.34 2.50
N ASP A 56 1.46 22.55 3.05
CA ASP A 56 2.68 22.97 2.31
C ASP A 56 2.44 24.17 1.37
N SER A 57 1.72 25.18 1.85
CA SER A 57 1.32 26.37 1.08
C SER A 57 2.50 27.05 0.38
N ALA A 58 3.67 27.09 1.05
CA ALA A 58 4.92 27.65 0.52
C ALA A 58 5.44 26.95 -0.76
N PHE A 59 5.02 25.72 -1.02
CA PHE A 59 5.43 24.93 -2.18
C PHE A 59 4.35 24.84 -3.26
N LYS A 60 3.13 25.34 -3.03
CA LYS A 60 2.03 25.28 -4.00
C LYS A 60 2.34 26.07 -5.28
N ALA A 61 2.93 27.25 -5.13
CA ALA A 61 3.41 28.05 -6.27
C ALA A 61 4.56 27.36 -7.03
N GLN A 62 5.24 26.38 -6.43
CA GLN A 62 6.32 25.60 -7.05
C GLN A 62 5.82 24.26 -7.63
N GLY A 63 4.50 24.05 -7.69
CA GLY A 63 3.90 22.86 -8.29
C GLY A 63 3.63 21.69 -7.33
N ALA A 64 3.72 21.89 -6.00
CA ALA A 64 3.12 20.94 -5.07
C ALA A 64 1.59 20.93 -5.24
N SER A 65 0.96 19.75 -5.29
CA SER A 65 -0.49 19.63 -5.52
C SER A 65 -1.21 19.00 -4.33
N CYS A 66 -2.48 19.34 -4.10
CA CYS A 66 -3.37 18.61 -3.20
C CYS A 66 -4.35 17.69 -3.96
N VAL A 67 -4.28 17.67 -5.29
CA VAL A 67 -5.19 16.88 -6.13
C VAL A 67 -4.77 15.41 -6.09
N PRO A 68 -5.64 14.49 -5.62
CA PRO A 68 -5.31 13.08 -5.51
C PRO A 68 -5.28 12.39 -6.87
N ASN A 69 -4.68 11.20 -6.93
CA ASN A 69 -5.02 10.24 -7.98
C ASN A 69 -6.09 9.30 -7.44
N VAL A 70 -7.17 9.13 -8.21
CA VAL A 70 -8.30 8.28 -7.87
C VAL A 70 -8.33 7.10 -8.84
N THR A 71 -8.39 5.90 -8.30
CA THR A 71 -8.54 4.65 -9.04
C THR A 71 -9.77 3.93 -8.51
N SER A 72 -10.59 3.38 -9.39
CA SER A 72 -11.74 2.54 -9.05
C SER A 72 -11.53 1.13 -9.60
N PHE A 73 -11.97 0.13 -8.85
CA PHE A 73 -11.94 -1.27 -9.26
C PHE A 73 -13.18 -1.99 -8.76
N GLU A 74 -13.66 -2.95 -9.53
CA GLU A 74 -14.76 -3.82 -9.13
C GLU A 74 -14.22 -4.97 -8.29
N LEU A 75 -14.81 -5.18 -7.11
CA LEU A 75 -14.46 -6.32 -6.26
C LEU A 75 -15.04 -7.61 -6.86
N SER A 76 -14.23 -8.65 -6.85
CA SER A 76 -14.58 -10.00 -7.25
C SER A 76 -14.43 -10.97 -6.08
N ALA A 77 -14.97 -12.18 -6.21
CA ALA A 77 -14.82 -13.24 -5.21
C ALA A 77 -13.37 -13.70 -4.99
N ARG A 78 -12.43 -13.25 -5.84
CA ARG A 78 -10.99 -13.52 -5.74
C ARG A 78 -10.26 -12.51 -4.86
N ASP A 79 -10.86 -11.35 -4.59
CA ASP A 79 -10.25 -10.30 -3.80
C ASP A 79 -10.46 -10.62 -2.32
N GLU A 80 -9.37 -10.78 -1.58
CA GLU A 80 -9.43 -11.23 -0.17
C GLU A 80 -9.33 -10.08 0.83
N PHE A 81 -8.40 -9.16 0.61
CA PHE A 81 -8.17 -8.01 1.47
C PHE A 81 -7.41 -6.90 0.77
N VAL A 82 -7.40 -5.72 1.39
CA VAL A 82 -6.54 -4.59 1.03
C VAL A 82 -5.63 -4.24 2.21
N LEU A 83 -4.35 -4.00 1.92
CA LEU A 83 -3.41 -3.40 2.85
C LEU A 83 -3.17 -1.94 2.49
N LEU A 84 -3.34 -1.06 3.48
CA LEU A 84 -3.00 0.35 3.40
C LEU A 84 -1.92 0.62 4.45
N ALA A 85 -0.84 1.28 4.08
CA ALA A 85 0.21 1.64 5.02
C ALA A 85 0.96 2.90 4.58
N CYS A 86 1.66 3.53 5.51
CA CYS A 86 2.56 4.64 5.21
C CYS A 86 3.91 4.17 4.65
N ASP A 87 4.72 5.11 4.19
CA ASP A 87 6.09 4.90 3.70
C ASP A 87 7.00 4.19 4.71
N GLY A 88 6.88 4.48 6.01
CA GLY A 88 7.60 3.76 7.06
C GLY A 88 7.40 2.23 7.03
N PHE A 89 6.29 1.74 6.46
CA PHE A 89 6.11 0.32 6.15
C PHE A 89 6.65 -0.04 4.75
N TRP A 90 6.19 0.66 3.71
CA TRP A 90 6.48 0.29 2.31
C TRP A 90 7.94 0.47 1.90
N ASP A 91 8.72 1.32 2.58
CA ASP A 91 10.16 1.43 2.37
C ASP A 91 10.92 0.16 2.78
N LEU A 92 10.30 -0.72 3.57
CA LEU A 92 10.90 -1.95 4.08
C LEU A 92 10.25 -3.22 3.53
N TRP A 93 9.12 -3.13 2.82
CA TRP A 93 8.35 -4.26 2.35
C TRP A 93 8.03 -4.16 0.87
N SER A 94 8.24 -5.26 0.14
CA SER A 94 7.61 -5.43 -1.17
C SER A 94 6.11 -5.71 -0.99
N ALA A 95 5.31 -5.36 -1.99
CA ALA A 95 3.88 -5.63 -1.98
C ALA A 95 3.59 -7.14 -1.87
N ASP A 96 4.33 -7.96 -2.61
CA ASP A 96 4.17 -9.41 -2.61
C ASP A 96 4.51 -10.02 -1.24
N ASP A 97 5.62 -9.61 -0.61
CA ASP A 97 6.00 -10.13 0.73
C ASP A 97 4.96 -9.78 1.80
N ALA A 98 4.46 -8.53 1.75
CA ALA A 98 3.48 -8.04 2.72
C ALA A 98 2.14 -8.80 2.56
N VAL A 99 1.67 -8.96 1.32
CA VAL A 99 0.43 -9.68 1.00
C VAL A 99 0.57 -11.16 1.32
N ALA A 100 1.66 -11.82 0.95
CA ALA A 100 1.88 -13.23 1.26
C ALA A 100 1.90 -13.48 2.77
N THR A 101 2.60 -12.63 3.53
CA THR A 101 2.68 -12.72 4.99
C THR A 101 1.33 -12.49 5.65
N ALA A 102 0.57 -11.48 5.21
CA ALA A 102 -0.78 -11.21 5.71
C ALA A 102 -1.73 -12.37 5.39
N SER A 103 -1.69 -12.87 4.15
CA SER A 103 -2.55 -13.95 3.67
C SER A 103 -2.33 -15.24 4.43
N ALA A 104 -1.08 -15.63 4.68
CA ALA A 104 -0.77 -16.84 5.45
C ALA A 104 -1.44 -16.80 6.83
N MET A 105 -1.34 -15.67 7.55
CA MET A 105 -2.00 -15.51 8.84
C MET A 105 -3.53 -15.46 8.75
N LEU A 106 -4.09 -14.84 7.71
CA LEU A 106 -5.55 -14.84 7.51
C LEU A 106 -6.10 -16.24 7.20
N GLN A 107 -5.35 -17.05 6.44
CA GLN A 107 -5.68 -18.46 6.15
C GLN A 107 -5.62 -19.35 7.40
N GLU A 108 -4.75 -19.01 8.37
CA GLU A 108 -4.75 -19.61 9.71
C GLU A 108 -5.94 -19.16 10.59
N GLY A 109 -6.84 -18.31 10.08
CA GLY A 109 -7.99 -17.80 10.82
C GLY A 109 -7.65 -16.67 11.80
N ARG A 110 -6.49 -16.02 11.68
CA ARG A 110 -6.15 -14.86 12.53
C ARG A 110 -7.04 -13.67 12.19
N GLU A 111 -7.40 -12.91 13.23
CA GLU A 111 -8.15 -11.67 13.05
C GLU A 111 -7.27 -10.57 12.41
N PRO A 112 -7.84 -9.65 11.60
CA PRO A 112 -7.12 -8.55 10.97
C PRO A 112 -6.19 -7.75 11.93
N LYS A 113 -6.65 -7.51 13.16
CA LYS A 113 -5.86 -6.80 14.18
C LYS A 113 -4.60 -7.56 14.60
N VAL A 114 -4.68 -8.89 14.70
CA VAL A 114 -3.51 -9.74 15.01
C VAL A 114 -2.52 -9.69 13.86
N VAL A 115 -3.01 -9.75 12.62
CA VAL A 115 -2.20 -9.68 11.40
C VAL A 115 -1.45 -8.34 11.32
N THR A 116 -2.14 -7.21 11.46
CA THR A 116 -1.50 -5.89 11.42
C THR A 116 -0.51 -5.68 12.55
N ASN A 117 -0.82 -6.13 13.77
CA ASN A 117 0.12 -6.09 14.90
C ASN A 117 1.37 -6.93 14.64
N ARG A 118 1.25 -8.09 13.99
CA ARG A 118 2.41 -8.92 13.64
C ARG A 118 3.25 -8.24 12.57
N LEU A 119 2.63 -7.74 11.49
CA LEU A 119 3.33 -6.99 10.44
C LEU A 119 4.08 -5.77 11.03
N LEU A 120 3.43 -5.01 11.91
CA LEU A 120 4.03 -3.87 12.59
C LEU A 120 5.22 -4.28 13.45
N ASN A 121 5.09 -5.35 14.24
CA ASN A 121 6.18 -5.87 15.06
C ASN A 121 7.39 -6.32 14.21
N ILE A 122 7.16 -7.03 13.11
CA ILE A 122 8.23 -7.42 12.18
C ILE A 122 8.89 -6.15 11.60
N THR A 123 8.09 -5.18 11.18
CA THR A 123 8.59 -3.94 10.57
C THR A 123 9.46 -3.13 11.53
N VAL A 124 8.99 -2.93 12.76
CA VAL A 124 9.69 -2.12 13.76
C VAL A 124 10.88 -2.87 14.38
N ARG A 125 10.69 -4.12 14.78
CA ARG A 125 11.70 -4.85 15.57
C ARG A 125 12.69 -5.61 14.70
N GLU A 126 12.21 -6.28 13.66
CA GLU A 126 13.02 -7.19 12.86
C GLU A 126 13.64 -6.43 11.67
N ARG A 127 12.85 -5.63 10.94
CA ARG A 127 13.30 -4.79 9.82
C ARG A 127 13.83 -3.41 10.24
N ARG A 128 13.78 -3.08 11.54
CA ARG A 128 14.38 -1.90 12.16
C ARG A 128 13.90 -0.57 11.55
N CYS A 129 12.59 -0.43 11.33
CA CYS A 129 11.98 0.84 10.93
C CYS A 129 12.33 1.95 11.91
N LYS A 130 12.69 3.12 11.36
CA LYS A 130 13.06 4.33 12.12
C LYS A 130 12.04 5.47 11.96
N ASP A 131 10.99 5.23 11.19
CA ASP A 131 9.92 6.20 10.94
C ASP A 131 8.65 5.78 11.68
N ASN A 132 7.63 6.65 11.66
CA ASN A 132 6.29 6.27 12.03
C ASN A 132 5.77 5.19 11.07
N CYS A 133 5.17 4.15 11.65
CA CYS A 133 4.66 3.01 10.88
C CYS A 133 3.19 2.78 11.25
N THR A 134 2.32 2.90 10.25
CA THR A 134 0.87 2.68 10.36
C THR A 134 0.45 1.70 9.28
N ILE A 135 -0.34 0.70 9.65
CA ILE A 135 -0.86 -0.34 8.76
C ILE A 135 -2.35 -0.54 9.05
N MET A 136 -3.15 -0.64 8.00
CA MET A 136 -4.57 -0.97 8.04
C MET A 136 -4.85 -2.13 7.09
N LEU A 137 -5.62 -3.11 7.57
CA LEU A 137 -6.03 -4.27 6.79
C LEU A 137 -7.55 -4.28 6.70
N LEU A 138 -8.07 -4.21 5.48
CA LEU A 138 -9.49 -4.32 5.17
C LEU A 138 -9.74 -5.71 4.59
N LYS A 139 -10.35 -6.61 5.38
CA LYS A 139 -10.71 -7.96 4.92
C LYS A 139 -12.09 -7.93 4.30
N PHE A 140 -12.23 -8.47 3.09
CA PHE A 140 -13.54 -8.60 2.45
C PHE A 140 -14.30 -9.80 3.02
N VAL A 141 -15.57 -9.59 3.35
CA VAL A 141 -16.48 -10.67 3.75
C VAL A 141 -17.19 -11.15 2.50
N LYS A 142 -17.03 -12.42 2.17
CA LYS A 142 -17.84 -13.04 1.12
C LYS A 142 -19.25 -13.17 1.71
N SER A 143 -20.21 -12.48 1.11
CA SER A 143 -21.61 -12.80 1.38
C SER A 143 -21.83 -14.19 0.81
N ASP A 144 -22.01 -15.18 1.67
CA ASP A 144 -22.67 -16.41 1.23
C ASP A 144 -24.00 -15.95 0.66
N GLY A 145 -24.14 -16.04 -0.66
CA GLY A 145 -25.42 -15.79 -1.30
C GLY A 145 -26.40 -16.66 -0.56
N ALA A 146 -27.34 -16.03 0.15
CA ALA A 146 -28.47 -16.74 0.69
C ALA A 146 -29.03 -17.56 -0.47
N ALA A 147 -29.01 -18.88 -0.31
CA ALA A 147 -29.89 -19.77 -1.01
C ALA A 147 -31.33 -19.36 -0.62
N GLY A 148 -31.80 -18.27 -1.21
CA GLY A 148 -33.16 -17.80 -1.15
C GLY A 148 -33.88 -18.38 -2.35
N ALA A 149 -34.34 -19.62 -2.18
CA ALA A 149 -35.41 -20.15 -2.97
C ALA A 149 -36.67 -19.30 -2.76
N SER A 150 -37.18 -18.70 -3.83
CA SER A 150 -38.60 -18.62 -4.18
C SER A 150 -38.74 -18.02 -5.58
#